data_AF-A0AAU1DN09-F1
#
_entry.id   AF-A0AAU1DN09-F1
#
_cell.length_a   1.000
_cell.length_b   1.000
_cell.length_c   1.000
_cell.angle_alpha   90.00
_cell.angle_beta   90.00
_cell.angle_gamma   90.00
#
_symmetry.space_group_name_H-M   'P 1'
#
loop_
_entity.id
_entity.type
_entity.pdbx_description
1 polymer ?
#
loop_
_entity_poly.entity_id
_entity_poly.type
_entity_poly.pdbx_seq_one_letter_code
_entity_poly.pdbx_strand_id
1 'polypeptide(L)'
;MTLDTRIYVLDKVNPQEVFHFCRDLLGATDRHTFTDEQDKTYRKGESFVEPGNPWTIGNNLGQGLPAWLMLCYRPDVALRTPEQAAEHDEDCHLPGVSWYNPEDGPCDGTHAWRRANWLTVSFDTAYGYSDERGYGCGDLHAEYVAKLGQWLDERGVRWEWMNEFTGEVHTGYSKLVELASGAFEASAWFWTSVLPAIEAEAQKDSA
;
A
#
# COMPACT_ATOMS: atom_id res chain seq x y z
N MET A 1 -9.57 -1.26 15.84
CA MET A 1 -8.18 -0.99 15.47
C MET A 1 -7.82 -2.01 14.39
N THR A 2 -7.10 -1.58 13.37
CA THR A 2 -6.84 -2.37 12.16
C THR A 2 -5.36 -2.32 11.83
N LEU A 3 -4.90 -3.27 11.01
CA LEU A 3 -3.58 -3.30 10.40
C LEU A 3 -3.72 -2.76 8.97
N ASP A 4 -3.06 -1.66 8.62
CA ASP A 4 -2.95 -1.10 7.27
C ASP A 4 -1.53 -1.30 6.73
N THR A 5 -1.37 -2.19 5.75
CA THR A 5 -0.09 -2.35 5.05
C THR A 5 -0.13 -1.67 3.70
N ARG A 6 0.78 -0.71 3.53
CA ARG A 6 0.89 0.10 2.32
C ARG A 6 2.05 -0.35 1.44
N ILE A 7 1.78 -0.46 0.15
CA ILE A 7 2.75 -0.77 -0.88
C ILE A 7 2.82 0.43 -1.84
N TYR A 8 4.00 1.02 -1.97
CA TYR A 8 4.30 2.12 -2.88
C TYR A 8 4.85 1.55 -4.18
N VAL A 9 4.12 1.73 -5.27
CA VAL A 9 4.59 1.34 -6.59
C VAL A 9 5.28 2.53 -7.23
N LEU A 10 6.56 2.40 -7.55
CA LEU A 10 7.41 3.54 -7.89
C LEU A 10 7.47 3.83 -9.39
N ASP A 11 7.19 2.86 -10.24
CA ASP A 11 7.24 3.02 -11.70
C ASP A 11 5.84 2.94 -12.33
N LYS A 12 5.74 3.41 -13.57
CA LYS A 12 4.49 3.46 -14.32
C LYS A 12 3.92 2.05 -14.52
N VAL A 13 2.72 1.82 -14.01
CA VAL A 13 1.92 0.60 -14.21
C VAL A 13 0.44 0.94 -14.34
N ASN A 14 -0.34 0.10 -15.01
CA ASN A 14 -1.79 0.32 -15.14
C ASN A 14 -2.50 0.10 -13.79
N PRO A 15 -3.15 1.13 -13.19
CA PRO A 15 -3.82 0.98 -11.89
C PRO A 15 -4.91 -0.10 -11.88
N GLN A 16 -5.61 -0.28 -13.00
CA GLN A 16 -6.68 -1.28 -13.10
C GLN A 16 -6.12 -2.70 -13.10
N GLU A 17 -4.95 -2.93 -13.70
CA GLU A 17 -4.31 -4.24 -13.68
C GLU A 17 -3.81 -4.61 -12.27
N VAL A 18 -3.22 -3.63 -11.57
CA VAL A 18 -2.81 -3.82 -10.16
C VAL A 18 -4.04 -4.10 -9.31
N PHE A 19 -5.10 -3.31 -9.47
CA PHE A 19 -6.33 -3.49 -8.71
C PHE A 19 -6.97 -4.85 -8.94
N HIS A 20 -7.06 -5.30 -10.20
CA HIS A 20 -7.60 -6.63 -10.52
C HIS A 20 -6.75 -7.76 -9.91
N PHE A 21 -5.43 -7.65 -9.96
CA PHE A 21 -4.57 -8.62 -9.30
C PHE A 21 -4.79 -8.66 -7.79
N CYS A 22 -4.81 -7.51 -7.12
CA CYS A 22 -5.07 -7.40 -5.68
C CYS A 22 -6.48 -7.89 -5.30
N ARG A 23 -7.49 -7.63 -6.14
CA ARG A 23 -8.85 -8.15 -5.99
C ARG A 23 -8.86 -9.68 -5.97
N ASP A 24 -8.12 -10.31 -6.88
CA ASP A 24 -8.03 -11.77 -6.96
C ASP A 24 -7.31 -12.36 -5.74
N LEU A 25 -6.31 -11.66 -5.19
CA LEU A 25 -5.66 -12.06 -3.94
C LEU A 25 -6.63 -12.13 -2.75
N LEU A 26 -7.61 -11.23 -2.69
CA LEU A 26 -8.64 -11.23 -1.66
C LEU A 26 -9.72 -12.31 -1.88
N GLY A 27 -9.64 -13.08 -2.97
CA GLY A 27 -10.67 -14.06 -3.34
C GLY A 27 -11.98 -13.41 -3.79
N ALA A 28 -11.94 -12.17 -4.28
CA ALA A 28 -13.15 -11.42 -4.58
C ALA A 28 -13.79 -11.83 -5.93
N THR A 29 -14.95 -12.47 -5.85
CA THR A 29 -15.81 -12.82 -6.99
C THR A 29 -16.68 -11.65 -7.47
N ASP A 30 -17.44 -11.85 -8.55
CA ASP A 30 -18.32 -10.84 -9.16
C ASP A 30 -19.49 -10.37 -8.28
N ARG A 31 -19.70 -10.99 -7.11
CA ARG A 31 -20.68 -10.53 -6.11
C ARG A 31 -20.19 -9.31 -5.32
N HIS A 32 -18.89 -9.06 -5.30
CA HIS A 32 -18.28 -7.96 -4.55
C HIS A 32 -18.30 -6.70 -5.43
N THR A 33 -18.54 -5.55 -4.80
CA THR A 33 -18.68 -4.28 -5.51
C THR A 33 -17.51 -3.36 -5.18
N PHE A 34 -17.11 -2.57 -6.16
CA PHE A 34 -15.97 -1.67 -6.03
C PHE A 34 -16.34 -0.30 -6.59
N THR A 35 -15.68 0.72 -6.07
CA THR A 35 -15.79 2.11 -6.54
C THR A 35 -14.48 2.51 -7.18
N ASP A 36 -14.56 3.35 -8.20
CA ASP A 36 -13.42 4.04 -8.83
C ASP A 36 -13.82 5.50 -8.97
N GLU A 37 -13.42 6.31 -8.00
CA GLU A 37 -13.89 7.69 -7.86
C GLU A 37 -12.72 8.64 -7.65
N GLN A 38 -12.88 9.85 -8.15
CA GLN A 38 -11.96 10.93 -7.84
C GLN A 38 -12.24 11.46 -6.43
N ASP A 39 -11.18 11.59 -5.64
CA ASP A 39 -11.27 12.10 -4.27
C ASP A 39 -11.81 13.54 -4.27
N LYS A 40 -12.57 13.86 -3.23
CA LYS A 40 -13.23 15.16 -3.09
C LYS A 40 -12.50 16.00 -2.07
N THR A 41 -12.24 17.25 -2.42
CA THR A 41 -11.70 18.24 -1.50
C THR A 41 -12.86 18.84 -0.70
N TYR A 42 -12.71 18.93 0.62
CA TYR A 42 -13.70 19.56 1.49
C TYR A 42 -13.28 20.99 1.85
N ARG A 43 -14.08 22.00 1.48
CA ARG A 43 -13.87 23.38 1.93
C ARG A 43 -15.21 24.03 2.26
N LYS A 44 -15.25 24.76 3.38
CA LYS A 44 -16.40 25.56 3.82
C LYS A 44 -17.73 24.80 3.94
N GLY A 45 -17.71 23.52 4.31
CA GLY A 45 -18.95 22.74 4.46
C GLY A 45 -19.34 21.93 3.23
N GLU A 46 -18.61 22.04 2.13
CA GLU A 46 -18.94 21.41 0.85
C GLU A 46 -17.79 20.55 0.34
N SER A 47 -18.14 19.44 -0.32
CA SER A 47 -17.21 18.52 -0.99
C SER A 47 -17.31 18.70 -2.51
N PHE A 48 -16.19 18.94 -3.17
CA PHE A 48 -16.14 19.09 -4.63
C PHE A 48 -14.93 18.35 -5.21
N VAL A 49 -15.07 17.95 -6.47
CA VAL A 49 -13.98 17.34 -7.25
C VAL A 49 -13.18 18.45 -7.91
N GLU A 50 -11.86 18.49 -7.69
CA GLU A 50 -10.96 19.43 -8.35
C GLU A 50 -10.05 18.72 -9.38
N PRO A 51 -9.68 19.40 -10.49
CA PRO A 51 -8.64 18.91 -11.38
C PRO A 51 -7.34 18.62 -10.62
N GLY A 52 -6.80 17.41 -10.79
CA GLY A 52 -5.57 16.98 -10.13
C GLY A 52 -5.77 16.22 -8.81
N ASN A 53 -7.01 16.13 -8.29
CA ASN A 53 -7.30 15.26 -7.16
C ASN A 53 -6.95 13.80 -7.49
N PRO A 54 -6.41 13.05 -6.53
CA PRO A 54 -6.16 11.63 -6.69
C PRO A 54 -7.46 10.87 -6.94
N TRP A 55 -7.32 9.70 -7.52
CA TRP A 55 -8.38 8.73 -7.70
C TRP A 55 -8.16 7.57 -6.76
N THR A 56 -9.26 7.00 -6.27
CA THR A 56 -9.25 5.84 -5.40
C THR A 56 -10.12 4.73 -6.01
N ILE A 57 -9.50 3.57 -6.25
CA ILE A 57 -10.24 2.33 -6.55
C ILE A 57 -10.23 1.44 -5.30
N GLY A 58 -11.39 0.95 -4.86
CA GLY A 58 -11.46 0.12 -3.66
C GLY A 58 -12.76 -0.65 -3.48
N ASN A 59 -12.76 -1.63 -2.57
CA ASN A 59 -13.99 -2.27 -2.08
C ASN A 59 -14.59 -1.48 -0.92
N ASN A 60 -15.81 -1.87 -0.51
CA ASN A 60 -16.42 -1.36 0.72
C ASN A 60 -16.30 -2.37 1.86
N LEU A 61 -16.32 -1.85 3.09
CA LEU A 61 -16.42 -2.66 4.30
C LEU A 61 -17.70 -3.51 4.30
N GLY A 62 -17.64 -4.67 4.96
CA GLY A 62 -18.80 -5.55 5.15
C GLY A 62 -19.15 -6.46 3.96
N GLN A 63 -18.31 -6.51 2.93
CA GLN A 63 -18.53 -7.41 1.78
C GLN A 63 -18.04 -8.86 2.00
N GLY A 64 -17.53 -9.18 3.19
CA GLY A 64 -17.01 -10.51 3.51
C GLY A 64 -15.63 -10.81 2.92
N LEU A 65 -14.90 -9.76 2.50
CA LEU A 65 -13.50 -9.85 2.08
C LEU A 65 -12.56 -9.75 3.28
N PRO A 66 -11.38 -10.40 3.23
CA PRO A 66 -10.45 -10.43 4.35
C PRO A 66 -9.82 -9.07 4.66
N ALA A 67 -9.75 -8.17 3.68
CA ALA A 67 -9.20 -6.82 3.83
C ALA A 67 -10.05 -5.79 3.08
N TRP A 68 -9.95 -4.54 3.53
CA TRP A 68 -10.28 -3.37 2.75
C TRP A 68 -9.09 -3.06 1.83
N LEU A 69 -9.27 -3.27 0.53
CA LEU A 69 -8.34 -2.90 -0.52
C LEU A 69 -8.67 -1.49 -1.00
N MET A 70 -7.66 -0.62 -0.95
CA MET A 70 -7.71 0.72 -1.51
C MET A 70 -6.49 0.95 -2.38
N LEU A 71 -6.70 1.50 -3.57
CA LEU A 71 -5.65 1.85 -4.50
C LEU A 71 -5.77 3.32 -4.85
N CYS A 72 -4.82 4.13 -4.38
CA CYS A 72 -4.76 5.56 -4.64
C CYS A 72 -3.79 5.83 -5.80
N TYR A 73 -4.22 6.56 -6.82
CA TYR A 73 -3.43 6.86 -8.02
C TYR A 73 -3.76 8.23 -8.61
N ARG A 74 -2.94 8.71 -9.54
CA ARG A 74 -3.19 9.95 -10.29
C ARG A 74 -3.08 9.68 -11.80
N PRO A 75 -4.21 9.57 -12.53
CA PRO A 75 -4.16 9.27 -13.95
C PRO A 75 -3.47 10.39 -14.73
N ASP A 76 -2.61 10.01 -15.68
CA ASP A 76 -1.96 10.92 -16.63
C ASP A 76 -1.08 12.03 -16.04
N VAL A 77 -0.71 11.93 -14.76
CA VAL A 77 0.24 12.85 -14.12
C VAL A 77 1.58 12.13 -13.95
N ALA A 78 2.69 12.84 -14.22
CA ALA A 78 4.01 12.30 -13.93
C ALA A 78 4.17 12.01 -12.42
N LEU A 79 5.04 11.04 -12.10
CA LEU A 79 5.53 10.84 -10.75
C LEU A 79 5.99 12.17 -10.16
N ARG A 80 5.59 12.44 -8.93
CA ARG A 80 6.16 13.57 -8.20
C ARG A 80 7.65 13.30 -8.01
N THR A 81 8.49 14.31 -8.22
CA THR A 81 9.85 14.25 -7.67
C THR A 81 9.76 14.19 -6.13
N PRO A 82 10.81 13.72 -5.43
CA PRO A 82 10.83 13.75 -3.96
C PRO A 82 10.46 15.14 -3.39
N GLU A 83 10.91 16.21 -4.04
CA GLU A 83 10.62 17.59 -3.67
C GLU A 83 9.12 17.94 -3.87
N GLN A 84 8.50 17.47 -4.95
CA GLN A 84 7.07 17.68 -5.20
C GLN A 84 6.18 16.85 -4.28
N ALA A 85 6.65 15.69 -3.83
CA ALA A 85 5.96 14.89 -2.82
C ALA A 85 5.98 15.57 -1.45
N ALA A 86 7.09 16.22 -1.12
CA ALA A 86 7.25 17.04 0.08
C ALA A 86 6.34 18.29 0.10
N GLU A 87 6.02 18.90 -1.05
CA GLU A 87 5.28 20.18 -1.13
C GLU A 87 3.73 20.05 -1.03
N HIS A 88 3.15 18.91 -1.41
CA HIS A 88 1.71 18.77 -1.69
C HIS A 88 0.99 17.74 -0.81
N ASP A 89 1.32 17.74 0.45
CA ASP A 89 0.80 16.82 1.45
C ASP A 89 -0.25 17.56 2.29
N GLU A 90 -1.47 17.04 2.34
CA GLU A 90 -2.62 17.75 2.95
C GLU A 90 -2.47 17.90 4.48
N ASP A 91 -1.60 17.08 5.08
CA ASP A 91 -1.11 17.20 6.47
C ASP A 91 0.36 17.70 6.53
N CYS A 92 0.88 18.25 5.43
CA CYS A 92 2.10 19.05 5.46
C CYS A 92 1.75 20.46 5.91
N HIS A 93 2.21 20.75 7.11
CA HIS A 93 2.05 22.02 7.78
C HIS A 93 2.95 23.08 7.13
N LEU A 94 2.54 23.60 5.97
CA LEU A 94 3.12 24.83 5.44
C LEU A 94 2.75 25.99 6.40
N PRO A 95 3.70 26.87 6.78
CA PRO A 95 3.37 28.03 7.61
C PRO A 95 2.24 28.85 6.99
N GLY A 96 1.10 28.97 7.68
CA GLY A 96 -0.05 29.78 7.24
C GLY A 96 -1.35 29.03 6.94
N VAL A 97 -1.42 27.70 7.08
CA VAL A 97 -2.69 26.95 7.05
C VAL A 97 -3.24 26.72 8.46
N SER A 98 -4.57 26.63 8.61
CA SER A 98 -5.27 26.63 9.93
C SER A 98 -4.97 25.42 10.82
N TRP A 99 -4.35 24.37 10.27
CA TRP A 99 -4.07 23.12 10.96
C TRP A 99 -2.56 22.90 11.23
N TYR A 100 -1.72 23.92 10.97
CA TYR A 100 -0.27 23.88 11.17
C TYR A 100 0.12 23.49 12.62
N ASN A 101 0.84 22.37 12.77
CA ASN A 101 1.54 21.97 13.98
C ASN A 101 3.07 21.87 13.73
N PRO A 102 3.89 22.70 14.40
CA PRO A 102 5.34 22.71 14.24
C PRO A 102 6.07 21.47 14.80
N GLU A 103 5.39 20.59 15.53
CA GLU A 103 6.00 19.40 16.15
C GLU A 103 6.08 18.18 15.20
N ASP A 104 5.38 18.19 14.06
CA ASP A 104 5.22 17.02 13.17
C ASP A 104 6.40 16.76 12.19
N GLY A 105 7.51 17.47 12.37
CA GLY A 105 8.75 17.28 11.61
C GLY A 105 8.74 17.94 10.21
N PRO A 106 9.87 17.91 9.49
CA PRO A 106 9.98 18.54 8.17
C PRO A 106 9.15 17.79 7.12
N CYS A 107 8.51 18.55 6.21
CA CYS A 107 7.90 17.97 5.01
C CYS A 107 9.00 17.64 4.00
N ASP A 108 9.62 16.48 4.12
CA ASP A 108 10.71 16.02 3.26
C ASP A 108 10.41 14.67 2.58
N GLY A 109 9.17 14.19 2.70
CA GLY A 109 8.73 12.90 2.17
C GLY A 109 9.25 11.68 2.94
N THR A 110 9.87 11.86 4.12
CA THR A 110 10.35 10.76 4.96
C THR A 110 9.24 10.05 5.73
N HIS A 111 8.13 10.75 5.99
CA HIS A 111 6.94 10.14 6.56
C HIS A 111 6.32 9.16 5.56
N ALA A 112 6.28 7.88 5.94
CA ALA A 112 5.93 6.79 5.04
C ALA A 112 4.56 6.97 4.35
N TRP A 113 3.56 7.57 5.02
CA TRP A 113 2.25 7.89 4.44
C TRP A 113 2.31 8.85 3.23
N ARG A 114 3.46 9.49 2.97
CA ARG A 114 3.65 10.64 2.06
C ARG A 114 4.71 10.36 0.97
N ARG A 115 5.03 9.09 0.73
CA ARG A 115 6.11 8.67 -0.18
C ARG A 115 5.78 8.95 -1.65
N ALA A 116 6.72 9.51 -2.40
CA ALA A 116 6.54 9.74 -3.84
C ALA A 116 6.38 8.41 -4.59
N ASN A 117 5.22 8.19 -5.22
CA ASN A 117 4.90 6.94 -5.91
C ASN A 117 3.92 7.16 -7.08
N TRP A 118 3.80 6.14 -7.93
CA TRP A 118 2.89 6.08 -9.08
C TRP A 118 1.48 5.74 -8.62
N LEU A 119 1.39 4.73 -7.75
CA LEU A 119 0.19 4.41 -7.00
C LEU A 119 0.55 3.79 -5.65
N THR A 120 -0.38 3.88 -4.72
CA THR A 120 -0.31 3.22 -3.42
C THR A 120 -1.38 2.15 -3.35
N VAL A 121 -1.00 0.94 -2.97
CA VAL A 121 -1.92 -0.14 -2.61
C VAL A 121 -1.97 -0.22 -1.09
N SER A 122 -3.16 -0.25 -0.52
CA SER A 122 -3.40 -0.44 0.92
C SER A 122 -4.26 -1.68 1.10
N PHE A 123 -3.82 -2.56 1.99
CA PHE A 123 -4.62 -3.62 2.56
C PHE A 123 -4.86 -3.29 4.02
N ASP A 124 -6.12 -3.09 4.40
CA ASP A 124 -6.52 -2.76 5.77
C ASP A 124 -7.41 -3.87 6.36
N THR A 125 -6.91 -4.56 7.38
CA THR A 125 -7.55 -5.73 8.00
C THR A 125 -7.76 -5.50 9.49
N ALA A 126 -8.92 -5.90 10.03
CA ALA A 126 -9.18 -5.77 11.47
C ALA A 126 -8.20 -6.60 12.32
N TYR A 127 -7.65 -5.99 13.38
CA TYR A 127 -6.85 -6.75 14.36
C TYR A 127 -7.71 -7.86 14.98
N GLY A 128 -7.13 -9.06 15.07
CA GLY A 128 -7.83 -10.26 15.54
C GLY A 128 -8.58 -11.02 14.44
N TYR A 129 -8.56 -10.55 13.19
CA TYR A 129 -8.98 -11.37 12.05
C TYR A 129 -8.09 -12.61 11.94
N SER A 130 -8.71 -13.75 11.64
CA SER A 130 -8.07 -14.99 11.24
C SER A 130 -8.88 -15.62 10.11
N ASP A 131 -8.21 -16.09 9.07
CA ASP A 131 -8.86 -16.86 8.01
C ASP A 131 -9.07 -18.34 8.41
N GLU A 132 -9.64 -19.12 7.49
CA GLU A 132 -9.90 -20.56 7.69
C GLU A 132 -8.62 -21.41 7.85
N ARG A 133 -7.45 -20.89 7.43
CA ARG A 133 -6.14 -21.53 7.60
C ARG A 133 -5.52 -21.21 8.96
N GLY A 134 -6.12 -20.30 9.74
CA GLY A 134 -5.57 -19.79 10.99
C GLY A 134 -4.59 -18.63 10.79
N TYR A 135 -4.53 -18.04 9.60
CA TYR A 135 -3.64 -16.91 9.31
C TYR A 135 -4.22 -15.63 9.87
N GLY A 136 -3.45 -14.95 10.71
CA GLY A 136 -3.79 -13.64 11.24
C GLY A 136 -3.62 -12.53 10.20
N CYS A 137 -4.01 -11.31 10.58
CA CYS A 137 -3.82 -10.12 9.74
C CYS A 137 -2.38 -9.93 9.21
N GLY A 138 -1.35 -10.09 10.06
CA GLY A 138 0.06 -9.97 9.64
C GLY A 138 0.48 -11.03 8.62
N ASP A 139 0.04 -12.27 8.82
CA ASP A 139 0.30 -13.39 7.90
C ASP A 139 -0.32 -13.11 6.52
N LEU A 140 -1.57 -12.66 6.49
CA LEU A 140 -2.28 -12.34 5.25
C LEU A 140 -1.60 -11.18 4.52
N HIS A 141 -1.19 -10.15 5.26
CA HIS A 141 -0.54 -8.99 4.64
C HIS A 141 0.84 -9.36 4.09
N ALA A 142 1.59 -10.22 4.78
CA ALA A 142 2.86 -10.73 4.26
C ALA A 142 2.64 -11.55 2.98
N GLU A 143 1.53 -12.32 2.92
CA GLU A 143 1.12 -13.04 1.70
C GLU A 143 0.81 -12.08 0.55
N TYR A 144 0.02 -11.04 0.81
CA TYR A 144 -0.40 -10.08 -0.20
C TYR A 144 0.77 -9.25 -0.73
N VAL A 145 1.64 -8.75 0.17
CA VAL A 145 2.83 -8.00 -0.21
C VAL A 145 3.77 -8.88 -1.05
N ALA A 146 4.03 -10.13 -0.66
CA ALA A 146 4.90 -11.01 -1.44
C ALA A 146 4.34 -11.31 -2.83
N LYS A 147 3.04 -11.62 -2.94
CA LYS A 147 2.42 -11.95 -4.22
C LYS A 147 2.32 -10.75 -5.15
N LEU A 148 1.99 -9.58 -4.60
CA LEU A 148 2.02 -8.32 -5.35
C LEU A 148 3.45 -7.99 -5.80
N GLY A 149 4.43 -8.14 -4.91
CA GLY A 149 5.84 -7.96 -5.21
C GLY A 149 6.30 -8.82 -6.39
N GLN A 150 5.98 -10.12 -6.37
CA GLN A 150 6.33 -11.03 -7.46
C GLN A 150 5.70 -10.58 -8.79
N TRP A 151 4.43 -10.19 -8.76
CA TRP A 151 3.72 -9.73 -9.95
C TRP A 151 4.32 -8.43 -10.53
N LEU A 152 4.83 -7.54 -9.66
CA LEU A 152 5.53 -6.30 -10.05
C LEU A 152 6.93 -6.57 -10.58
N ASP A 153 7.68 -7.48 -9.94
CA ASP A 153 9.03 -7.88 -10.36
C ASP A 153 9.02 -8.51 -11.76
N GLU A 154 8.03 -9.35 -12.07
CA GLU A 154 7.81 -9.93 -13.41
C GLU A 154 7.65 -8.86 -14.50
N ARG A 155 7.26 -7.64 -14.11
CA ARG A 155 7.08 -6.48 -15.00
C ARG A 155 8.22 -5.48 -14.91
N GLY A 156 9.24 -5.74 -14.08
CA GLY A 156 10.35 -4.83 -13.84
C GLY A 156 9.93 -3.51 -13.18
N VAL A 157 8.83 -3.53 -12.42
CA VAL A 157 8.30 -2.35 -11.71
C VAL A 157 8.87 -2.32 -10.31
N ARG A 158 9.55 -1.22 -9.93
CA ARG A 158 10.09 -1.05 -8.58
C ARG A 158 8.97 -0.75 -7.59
N TRP A 159 9.11 -1.29 -6.38
CA TRP A 159 8.13 -1.13 -5.32
C TRP A 159 8.78 -1.19 -3.94
N GLU A 160 8.08 -0.59 -2.98
CA GLU A 160 8.45 -0.54 -1.57
C GLU A 160 7.19 -0.77 -0.74
N TRP A 161 7.34 -1.10 0.54
CA TRP A 161 6.20 -1.26 1.44
C TRP A 161 6.51 -0.70 2.83
N MET A 162 5.47 -0.28 3.53
CA MET A 162 5.56 0.26 4.88
C MET A 162 5.09 -0.77 5.90
N ASN A 163 5.91 -1.02 6.91
CA ASN A 163 5.52 -1.74 8.10
C ASN A 163 4.76 -0.77 9.03
N GLU A 164 3.45 -0.97 9.21
CA GLU A 164 2.64 -0.08 10.06
C GLU A 164 3.08 -0.08 11.52
N PHE A 165 3.61 -1.20 12.03
CA PHE A 165 4.00 -1.31 13.43
C PHE A 165 5.19 -0.41 13.78
N THR A 166 6.09 -0.19 12.83
CA THR A 166 7.33 0.58 13.02
C THR A 166 7.34 1.90 12.26
N GLY A 167 6.50 2.04 11.23
CA GLY A 167 6.55 3.12 10.25
C GLY A 167 7.74 3.01 9.29
N GLU A 168 8.57 1.96 9.38
CA GLU A 168 9.72 1.77 8.48
C GLU A 168 9.25 1.41 7.07
N VAL A 169 9.96 1.95 6.07
CA VAL A 169 9.76 1.60 4.66
C VAL A 169 10.85 0.64 4.23
N HIS A 170 10.46 -0.42 3.53
CA HIS A 170 11.33 -1.46 3.04
C HIS A 170 11.24 -1.57 1.52
N THR A 171 12.38 -1.80 0.87
CA THR A 171 12.45 -2.07 -0.57
C THR A 171 12.27 -3.56 -0.83
N GLY A 172 11.47 -3.89 -1.85
CA GLY A 172 11.23 -5.27 -2.24
C GLY A 172 10.74 -6.13 -1.08
N TYR A 173 11.34 -7.31 -0.93
CA TYR A 173 10.97 -8.29 0.10
C TYR A 173 11.71 -8.09 1.42
N SER A 174 12.58 -7.07 1.51
CA SER A 174 13.35 -6.80 2.72
C SER A 174 12.43 -6.75 3.94
N LYS A 175 12.82 -7.47 5.00
CA LYS A 175 12.12 -7.52 6.30
C LYS A 175 10.66 -7.99 6.25
N LEU A 176 10.19 -8.61 5.16
CA LEU A 176 8.80 -9.06 5.08
C LEU A 176 8.44 -10.11 6.14
N VAL A 177 9.45 -10.87 6.60
CA VAL A 177 9.33 -11.81 7.71
C VAL A 177 8.90 -11.12 9.03
N GLU A 178 9.20 -9.84 9.23
CA GLU A 178 8.83 -9.10 10.43
C GLU A 178 7.31 -8.82 10.50
N LEU A 179 6.60 -8.93 9.37
CA LEU A 179 5.14 -8.79 9.30
C LEU A 179 4.41 -10.11 9.59
N ALA A 180 5.10 -11.23 9.38
CA ALA A 180 4.58 -12.56 9.56
C ALA A 180 4.61 -13.01 11.03
N SER A 181 3.62 -13.80 11.44
CA SER A 181 3.74 -14.57 12.68
C SER A 181 4.62 -15.81 12.47
N GLY A 182 5.11 -16.41 13.56
CA GLY A 182 5.87 -17.67 13.48
C GLY A 182 5.08 -18.84 12.86
N ALA A 183 3.74 -18.78 12.81
CA ALA A 183 2.91 -19.78 12.13
C ALA A 183 2.98 -19.65 10.59
N PHE A 184 3.20 -18.43 10.09
CA PHE A 184 3.35 -18.16 8.68
C PHE A 184 4.73 -18.52 8.13
N GLU A 185 5.78 -18.25 8.92
CA GLU A 185 7.13 -18.75 8.61
C GLU A 185 7.15 -20.27 8.47
N ALA A 186 6.34 -20.99 9.25
CA ALA A 186 6.22 -22.45 9.17
C ALA A 186 5.43 -22.95 7.95
N SER A 187 4.82 -22.06 7.14
CA SER A 187 4.00 -22.45 6.00
C SER A 187 4.86 -22.91 4.81
N ALA A 188 4.41 -23.94 4.10
CA ALA A 188 5.10 -24.42 2.89
C ALA A 188 5.24 -23.32 1.83
N TRP A 189 4.29 -22.40 1.75
CA TRP A 189 4.33 -21.27 0.83
C TRP A 189 5.47 -20.28 1.17
N PHE A 190 5.71 -19.98 2.45
CA PHE A 190 6.83 -19.14 2.86
C PHE A 190 8.17 -19.70 2.38
N TRP A 191 8.42 -21.00 2.62
CA TRP A 191 9.66 -21.67 2.21
C TRP A 191 9.83 -21.82 0.70
N THR A 192 8.74 -21.90 -0.07
CA THR A 192 8.80 -22.20 -1.50
C THR A 192 8.64 -20.98 -2.40
N SER A 193 8.08 -19.88 -1.88
CA SER A 193 7.78 -18.68 -2.65
C SER A 193 8.47 -17.44 -2.08
N VAL A 194 8.30 -17.16 -0.78
CA VAL A 194 8.81 -15.92 -0.16
C VAL A 194 10.29 -15.98 0.13
N LEU A 195 10.74 -17.02 0.83
CA LEU A 195 12.13 -17.14 1.22
C LEU A 195 13.07 -17.14 0.00
N PRO A 196 12.79 -17.88 -1.10
CA PRO A 196 13.62 -17.79 -2.29
C PRO A 196 13.66 -16.39 -2.92
N ALA A 197 12.59 -15.61 -2.84
CA ALA A 197 12.55 -14.24 -3.35
C ALA A 197 13.42 -13.30 -2.48
N ILE A 198 13.31 -13.41 -1.15
CA ILE A 198 14.18 -12.70 -0.19
C ILE A 198 15.66 -13.05 -0.44
N GLU A 199 15.98 -14.34 -0.59
CA GLU A 199 17.35 -14.80 -0.82
C GLU A 199 17.90 -14.30 -2.17
N ALA A 200 17.08 -14.28 -3.21
CA ALA A 200 17.47 -13.77 -4.53
C ALA A 200 17.73 -12.26 -4.53
N GLU A 201 16.99 -11.49 -3.73
CA GLU A 201 17.24 -10.06 -3.54
C GLU A 201 18.56 -9.82 -2.80
N ALA A 202 18.80 -10.51 -1.69
CA ALA A 202 20.05 -10.37 -0.92
C ALA A 202 21.32 -10.70 -1.72
N GLN A 203 21.21 -11.61 -2.71
CA GLN A 203 22.32 -11.93 -3.62
C GLN A 203 22.61 -10.82 -4.63
N LYS A 204 21.60 -10.05 -5.06
CA LYS A 204 21.77 -8.93 -5.99
C LYS A 204 22.52 -7.76 -5.33
N ASP A 205 22.31 -7.55 -4.04
CA ASP A 205 22.98 -6.47 -3.29
C ASP A 205 24.44 -6.79 -2.91
N SER A 206 24.86 -8.05 -3.05
CA SER A 206 26.21 -8.51 -2.73
C SER A 206 27.16 -8.59 -3.94
N ALA A 207 26.69 -8.22 -5.14
CA ALA A 207 27.40 -8.33 -6.42
C ALA A 207 27.76 -6.96 -7.00
#